data_AF-A0A819H6B2-F1
#
_entry.id   AF-A0A819H6B2-F1
#
_cell.length_a   1.000
_cell.length_b   1.000
_cell.length_c   1.000
_cell.angle_alpha   90.00
_cell.angle_beta   90.00
_cell.angle_gamma   90.00
#
_symmetry.space_group_name_H-M   'P 1'
#
loop_
_entity.id
_entity.type
_entity.pdbx_description
1 polymer ?
#
loop_
_entity_poly.entity_id
_entity_poly.type
_entity_poly.pdbx_seq_one_letter_code
_entity_poly.pdbx_strand_id
1 'polypeptide(L)'
;MIITVPRRLKRSHIAFMFIDTGDNTDPIPNSSYVTMFAVSTGSVAVELRQIPNQPIRFMADPTQQSRTEDAIIAWTWETFIEKNGTNPYILLYMPMTKRGWTTWTTAAVNNRRVSAAVPIVLDILNLRKNVKHQYRSLAGWTFAFYDYYVSNIPRYLDNPNFQKMADIIDPYSYLDRYAQVKLFQIQASNDEFFVPDSEDYFWDDLQMKTGGTLLRRIPNTGHNIQGYMESLESFYLSVADRQILPSFKWTRTINETHGRIIGVVNFSAGRPKPINATAYHARTVNGTK
;
A
#
# COMPACT_ATOMS: atom_id res chain seq x y z
N MET A 1 -20.63 5.53 1.93
CA MET A 1 -20.12 4.70 3.05
C MET A 1 -21.16 3.66 3.41
N ILE A 2 -20.75 2.41 3.64
CA ILE A 2 -21.61 1.33 4.18
C ILE A 2 -21.09 0.97 5.57
N ILE A 3 -22.00 0.73 6.52
CA ILE A 3 -21.66 0.16 7.83
C ILE A 3 -22.49 -1.12 7.98
N THR A 4 -21.83 -2.26 8.13
CA THR A 4 -22.47 -3.53 8.40
C THR A 4 -22.23 -3.94 9.85
N VAL A 5 -23.32 -4.17 10.58
CA VAL A 5 -23.32 -4.72 11.94
C VAL A 5 -23.98 -6.10 11.90
N PRO A 6 -23.24 -7.18 12.22
CA PRO A 6 -23.82 -8.52 12.22
C PRO A 6 -24.79 -8.66 13.39
N ARG A 7 -25.85 -9.47 13.22
CA ARG A 7 -26.85 -9.72 14.27
C ARG A 7 -26.24 -10.20 15.59
N ARG A 8 -25.17 -10.99 15.51
CA ARG A 8 -24.39 -11.45 16.68
C ARG A 8 -22.99 -10.88 16.60
N LEU A 9 -22.74 -9.84 17.38
CA LEU A 9 -21.41 -9.24 17.53
C LEU A 9 -20.56 -10.09 18.48
N LYS A 10 -19.39 -10.54 18.02
CA LYS A 10 -18.40 -11.31 18.79
C LYS A 10 -17.21 -10.45 19.24
N ARG A 11 -16.88 -9.40 18.49
CA ARG A 11 -15.71 -8.55 18.69
C ARG A 11 -16.13 -7.09 18.69
N SER A 12 -16.50 -6.58 19.86
CA SER A 12 -16.96 -5.19 20.03
C SER A 12 -15.83 -4.19 20.24
N HIS A 13 -14.62 -4.65 20.55
CA HIS A 13 -13.44 -3.81 20.81
C HIS A 13 -12.65 -3.44 19.55
N ILE A 14 -13.02 -3.95 18.39
CA ILE A 14 -12.34 -3.72 17.12
C ILE A 14 -13.33 -3.76 15.95
N ALA A 15 -13.07 -2.96 14.93
CA ALA A 15 -13.85 -2.91 13.71
C ALA A 15 -12.92 -3.01 12.49
N PHE A 16 -13.47 -3.48 11.37
CA PHE A 16 -12.78 -3.50 10.09
C PHE A 16 -13.22 -2.31 9.23
N MET A 17 -12.27 -1.62 8.62
CA MET A 17 -12.55 -0.57 7.63
C MET A 17 -11.87 -0.95 6.32
N PHE A 18 -12.69 -1.09 5.28
CA PHE A 18 -12.25 -1.24 3.90
C PHE A 18 -12.41 0.10 3.21
N ILE A 19 -11.30 0.69 2.76
CA ILE A 19 -11.33 1.85 1.88
C ILE A 19 -11.45 1.27 0.47
N ASP A 20 -12.41 1.73 -0.32
CA ASP A 20 -12.70 1.27 -1.68
C ASP A 20 -12.78 2.44 -2.66
N THR A 21 -12.75 2.14 -3.95
CA THR A 21 -12.83 3.12 -5.03
C THR A 21 -14.23 3.73 -5.14
N GLY A 22 -14.34 4.76 -5.96
CA GLY A 22 -15.62 5.30 -6.38
C GLY A 22 -15.56 6.78 -6.64
N ASP A 23 -16.61 7.26 -7.30
CA ASP A 23 -16.80 8.64 -7.71
C ASP A 23 -18.05 9.22 -7.03
N ASN A 24 -18.14 10.54 -6.91
CA ASN A 24 -19.30 11.25 -6.39
C ASN A 24 -20.57 11.07 -7.26
N THR A 25 -20.40 10.56 -8.48
CA THR A 25 -21.45 10.15 -9.41
C THR A 25 -21.87 8.68 -9.29
N ASP A 26 -21.19 7.89 -8.45
CA ASP A 26 -21.56 6.50 -8.23
C ASP A 26 -22.95 6.36 -7.58
N PRO A 27 -23.70 5.28 -7.91
CA PRO A 27 -24.91 4.95 -7.18
C PRO A 27 -24.61 4.60 -5.72
N ILE A 28 -25.66 4.57 -4.90
CA ILE A 28 -25.55 4.12 -3.50
C ILE A 28 -24.86 2.74 -3.48
N PRO A 29 -23.74 2.61 -2.75
CA PRO A 29 -22.97 1.37 -2.74
C PRO A 29 -23.81 0.18 -2.25
N ASN A 30 -23.72 -0.94 -2.96
CA ASN A 30 -24.21 -2.24 -2.52
C ASN A 30 -23.01 -3.20 -2.48
N SER A 31 -22.56 -3.57 -1.28
CA SER A 31 -21.36 -4.39 -1.12
C SER A 31 -21.66 -5.67 -0.34
N SER A 32 -21.51 -6.79 -1.05
CA SER A 32 -21.53 -8.12 -0.47
C SER A 32 -20.25 -8.42 0.32
N TYR A 33 -19.11 -7.82 -0.03
CA TYR A 33 -17.81 -8.15 0.56
C TYR A 33 -17.70 -7.74 2.04
N VAL A 34 -17.92 -6.46 2.34
CA VAL A 34 -17.86 -5.96 3.73
C VAL A 34 -18.97 -6.58 4.58
N THR A 35 -20.11 -6.89 3.96
CA THR A 35 -21.20 -7.62 4.61
C THR A 35 -20.80 -9.05 4.97
N MET A 36 -20.20 -9.79 4.03
CA MET A 36 -19.73 -11.14 4.26
C MET A 36 -18.62 -11.16 5.33
N PHE A 37 -17.69 -10.21 5.29
CA PHE A 37 -16.63 -10.06 6.29
C PHE A 37 -17.19 -9.80 7.70
N ALA A 38 -18.19 -8.91 7.82
CA ALA A 38 -18.86 -8.64 9.09
C ALA A 38 -19.49 -9.91 9.68
N VAL A 39 -20.17 -10.70 8.84
CA VAL A 39 -20.83 -11.94 9.25
C VAL A 39 -19.82 -13.04 9.59
N SER A 40 -18.81 -13.26 8.75
CA SER A 40 -17.79 -14.30 8.94
C SER A 40 -16.98 -14.06 10.22
N THR A 41 -16.58 -12.81 10.44
CA THR A 41 -15.77 -12.43 11.60
C THR A 41 -16.60 -12.06 12.84
N GLY A 42 -17.92 -11.89 12.73
CA GLY A 42 -18.75 -11.41 13.82
C GLY A 42 -18.31 -10.04 14.34
N SER A 43 -17.88 -9.14 13.45
CA SER A 43 -17.37 -7.81 13.78
C SER A 43 -18.11 -6.72 13.03
N VAL A 44 -18.04 -5.47 13.52
CA VAL A 44 -18.46 -4.31 12.74
C VAL A 44 -17.51 -4.13 11.57
N ALA A 45 -18.04 -3.99 10.37
CA ALA A 45 -17.27 -3.74 9.15
C ALA A 45 -17.80 -2.50 8.42
N VAL A 46 -16.90 -1.68 7.92
CA VAL A 46 -17.19 -0.41 7.27
C VAL A 46 -16.56 -0.37 5.90
N GLU A 47 -17.32 0.09 4.89
CA GLU A 47 -16.80 0.41 3.57
C GLU A 47 -16.81 1.92 3.36
N LEU A 48 -15.64 2.50 3.14
CA LEU A 48 -15.47 3.91 2.80
C LEU A 48 -15.10 4.03 1.32
N ARG A 49 -15.96 4.67 0.53
CA ARG A 49 -15.76 4.95 -0.90
C ARG A 49 -15.56 6.44 -1.13
N GLN A 50 -15.29 6.82 -2.39
CA GLN A 50 -15.17 8.22 -2.81
C GLN A 50 -14.00 8.93 -2.13
N ILE A 51 -12.83 8.26 -2.13
CA ILE A 51 -11.56 8.81 -1.64
C ILE A 51 -10.58 8.82 -2.83
N PRO A 52 -10.37 9.97 -3.50
CA PRO A 52 -10.92 11.29 -3.20
C PRO A 52 -12.39 11.44 -3.69
N ASN A 53 -13.08 12.46 -3.18
CA ASN A 53 -14.42 12.81 -3.65
C ASN A 53 -14.30 13.51 -5.01
N GLN A 54 -14.35 12.74 -6.08
CA GLN A 54 -14.08 13.12 -7.47
C GLN A 54 -15.32 12.99 -8.36
N PRO A 55 -15.37 13.57 -9.56
CA PRO A 55 -14.34 14.43 -10.18
C PRO A 55 -14.20 15.77 -9.46
N ILE A 56 -13.05 16.44 -9.61
CA ILE A 56 -12.80 17.78 -9.06
C ILE A 56 -12.24 18.72 -10.13
N ARG A 57 -12.62 20.00 -10.02
CA ARG A 57 -12.00 21.12 -10.76
C ARG A 57 -11.32 22.04 -9.77
N PHE A 58 -10.06 22.36 -10.02
CA PHE A 58 -9.32 23.31 -9.19
C PHE A 58 -9.52 24.72 -9.71
N MET A 59 -9.99 25.64 -8.88
CA MET A 59 -10.15 27.04 -9.26
C MET A 59 -8.83 27.69 -9.71
N ALA A 60 -7.69 27.23 -9.15
CA ALA A 60 -6.36 27.71 -9.49
C ALA A 60 -5.76 27.08 -10.75
N ASP A 61 -6.42 26.08 -11.35
CA ASP A 61 -5.98 25.48 -12.61
C ASP A 61 -6.49 26.32 -13.80
N PRO A 62 -5.62 26.95 -14.60
CA PRO A 62 -6.05 27.77 -15.72
C PRO A 62 -6.80 26.98 -16.80
N THR A 63 -6.57 25.66 -16.91
CA THR A 63 -7.27 24.81 -17.88
C THR A 63 -8.69 24.45 -17.42
N GLN A 64 -9.02 24.70 -16.15
CA GLN A 64 -10.28 24.35 -15.50
C GLN A 64 -10.70 22.89 -15.74
N GLN A 65 -9.75 21.99 -15.99
CA GLN A 65 -10.05 20.61 -16.37
C GLN A 65 -10.70 19.86 -15.20
N SER A 66 -11.71 19.05 -15.54
CA SER A 66 -12.26 18.05 -14.61
C SER A 66 -11.24 16.94 -14.46
N ARG A 67 -10.72 16.75 -13.26
CA ARG A 67 -9.75 15.70 -12.96
C ARG A 67 -10.39 14.63 -12.09
N THR A 68 -9.97 13.41 -12.34
CA THR A 68 -10.26 12.25 -11.53
C THR A 68 -8.94 11.69 -11.07
N GLU A 69 -8.91 11.14 -9.87
CA GLU A 69 -7.89 10.17 -9.52
C GLU A 69 -6.41 10.62 -9.67
N ASP A 70 -5.56 9.88 -10.40
CA ASP A 70 -4.13 10.14 -10.56
C ASP A 70 -3.86 11.52 -11.17
N ALA A 71 -4.73 11.99 -12.08
CA ALA A 71 -4.64 13.35 -12.61
C ALA A 71 -4.82 14.43 -11.52
N ILE A 72 -5.66 14.20 -10.49
CA ILE A 72 -5.81 15.11 -9.36
C ILE A 72 -4.48 15.16 -8.58
N ILE A 73 -3.89 14.01 -8.32
CA ILE A 73 -2.64 13.85 -7.56
C ILE A 73 -1.51 14.57 -8.29
N ALA A 74 -1.30 14.21 -9.56
CA ALA A 74 -0.25 14.74 -10.41
C ALA A 74 -0.32 16.27 -10.47
N TRP A 75 -1.51 16.84 -10.61
CA TRP A 75 -1.71 18.28 -10.60
C TRP A 75 -1.33 18.92 -9.26
N THR A 76 -1.72 18.32 -8.12
CA THR A 76 -1.36 18.87 -6.80
C THR A 76 0.14 18.82 -6.54
N TRP A 77 0.81 17.76 -6.99
CA TRP A 77 2.25 17.57 -6.85
C TRP A 77 3.03 18.55 -7.71
N GLU A 78 2.69 18.67 -9.00
CA GLU A 78 3.26 19.65 -9.92
C GLU A 78 3.09 21.06 -9.34
N THR A 79 1.88 21.41 -8.90
CA THR A 79 1.58 22.71 -8.28
C THR A 79 2.44 22.97 -7.05
N PHE A 80 2.61 21.99 -6.16
CA PHE A 80 3.46 22.15 -4.98
C PHE A 80 4.92 22.38 -5.37
N ILE A 81 5.45 21.55 -6.27
CA ILE A 81 6.85 21.57 -6.68
C ILE A 81 7.19 22.89 -7.38
N GLU A 82 6.34 23.33 -8.31
CA GLU A 82 6.53 24.57 -9.06
C GLU A 82 6.35 25.82 -8.20
N LYS A 83 5.47 25.79 -7.20
CA LYS A 83 5.26 26.90 -6.24
C LYS A 83 6.18 26.81 -5.02
N ASN A 84 7.48 26.54 -5.28
CA ASN A 84 8.58 26.53 -4.31
C ASN A 84 8.49 25.49 -3.17
N GLY A 85 7.52 24.57 -3.23
CA GLY A 85 7.32 23.54 -2.20
C GLY A 85 6.96 24.11 -0.82
N THR A 86 6.17 25.19 -0.79
CA THR A 86 5.89 25.95 0.45
C THR A 86 4.51 25.74 1.04
N ASN A 87 3.50 25.40 0.21
CA ASN A 87 2.12 25.21 0.66
C ASN A 87 1.77 23.72 0.73
N PRO A 88 1.99 23.03 1.85
CA PRO A 88 1.71 21.60 1.97
C PRO A 88 0.21 21.27 1.85
N TYR A 89 -0.69 22.23 2.10
CA TYR A 89 -2.14 22.00 2.06
C TYR A 89 -2.69 21.72 0.66
N ILE A 90 -1.92 21.99 -0.40
CA ILE A 90 -2.31 21.63 -1.76
C ILE A 90 -2.12 20.13 -2.03
N LEU A 91 -1.24 19.45 -1.28
CA LEU A 91 -0.83 18.10 -1.58
C LEU A 91 -1.94 17.10 -1.26
N LEU A 92 -2.33 16.33 -2.26
CA LEU A 92 -3.04 15.09 -2.03
C LEU A 92 -2.04 13.94 -1.89
N TYR A 93 -2.20 13.18 -0.82
CA TYR A 93 -1.58 11.88 -0.62
C TYR A 93 -2.15 10.93 -1.65
N MET A 94 -1.32 10.14 -2.37
CA MET A 94 -1.74 9.32 -3.52
C MET A 94 -3.05 8.52 -3.29
N PRO A 95 -4.26 9.01 -3.63
CA PRO A 95 -5.47 8.30 -3.26
C PRO A 95 -5.92 7.35 -4.37
N MET A 96 -5.69 7.63 -5.67
CA MET A 96 -6.14 6.71 -6.73
C MET A 96 -5.32 5.45 -6.78
N THR A 97 -3.98 5.48 -6.84
CA THR A 97 -3.18 4.25 -6.89
C THR A 97 -3.15 3.46 -5.56
N LYS A 98 -4.18 3.67 -4.72
CA LYS A 98 -5.25 2.67 -4.42
C LYS A 98 -5.39 2.24 -2.98
N ARG A 99 -5.72 3.11 -2.02
CA ARG A 99 -6.08 2.69 -0.64
C ARG A 99 -4.91 2.15 0.17
N GLY A 100 -3.93 1.50 -0.45
CA GLY A 100 -2.67 1.11 0.18
C GLY A 100 -1.97 2.33 0.78
N TRP A 101 -1.84 3.42 0.00
CA TRP A 101 -1.24 4.67 0.49
C TRP A 101 -2.07 5.30 1.59
N THR A 102 -3.40 5.33 1.42
CA THR A 102 -4.33 5.83 2.45
C THR A 102 -4.26 4.96 3.71
N THR A 103 -4.07 3.66 3.58
CA THR A 103 -3.95 2.71 4.69
C THR A 103 -2.65 2.95 5.46
N TRP A 104 -1.53 3.11 4.75
CA TRP A 104 -0.26 3.52 5.33
C TRP A 104 -0.38 4.86 6.06
N THR A 105 -0.83 5.91 5.38
CA THR A 105 -0.91 7.26 5.96
C THR A 105 -1.91 7.34 7.11
N THR A 106 -3.07 6.67 7.02
CA THR A 106 -4.04 6.56 8.13
C THR A 106 -3.43 5.89 9.35
N ALA A 107 -2.68 4.81 9.13
CA ALA A 107 -1.97 4.12 10.21
C ALA A 107 -0.87 5.00 10.84
N ALA A 108 -0.14 5.79 10.04
CA ALA A 108 0.88 6.70 10.55
C ALA A 108 0.30 7.87 11.34
N VAL A 109 -0.82 8.44 10.88
CA VAL A 109 -1.44 9.62 11.49
C VAL A 109 -2.23 9.24 12.74
N ASN A 110 -2.89 8.07 12.75
CA ASN A 110 -3.78 7.65 13.84
C ASN A 110 -3.36 6.32 14.47
N ASN A 111 -2.05 6.13 14.67
CA ASN A 111 -1.45 4.92 15.25
C ASN A 111 -1.93 4.56 16.66
N ARG A 112 -2.64 5.47 17.35
CA ARG A 112 -3.29 5.19 18.64
C ARG A 112 -4.62 4.46 18.52
N ARG A 113 -5.32 4.62 17.38
CA ARG A 113 -6.63 3.99 17.12
C ARG A 113 -6.54 2.86 16.10
N VAL A 114 -5.54 2.90 15.22
CA VAL A 114 -5.30 1.86 14.23
C VAL A 114 -4.47 0.75 14.85
N SER A 115 -5.09 -0.40 15.15
CA SER A 115 -4.40 -1.57 15.71
C SER A 115 -3.62 -2.37 14.66
N ALA A 116 -4.11 -2.36 13.42
CA ALA A 116 -3.51 -3.05 12.30
C ALA A 116 -3.80 -2.33 10.98
N ALA A 117 -2.92 -2.49 10.00
CA ALA A 117 -3.04 -1.91 8.68
C ALA A 117 -2.65 -2.93 7.60
N VAL A 118 -3.46 -3.02 6.54
CA VAL A 118 -3.27 -3.96 5.43
C VAL A 118 -3.21 -3.21 4.10
N PRO A 119 -2.06 -2.64 3.73
CA PRO A 119 -1.87 -2.05 2.41
C PRO A 119 -1.91 -3.13 1.33
N ILE A 120 -2.74 -2.89 0.30
CA ILE A 120 -2.96 -3.82 -0.81
C ILE A 120 -2.49 -3.18 -2.11
N VAL A 121 -1.60 -3.86 -2.85
CA VAL A 121 -1.16 -3.54 -4.22
C VAL A 121 -0.50 -2.15 -4.34
N LEU A 122 0.19 -1.73 -3.28
CA LEU A 122 0.98 -0.49 -3.31
C LEU A 122 2.16 -0.57 -2.35
N ASP A 123 3.34 -0.82 -2.90
CA ASP A 123 4.63 -0.99 -2.23
C ASP A 123 5.69 0.04 -2.68
N ILE A 124 5.31 1.16 -3.29
CA ILE A 124 6.26 2.18 -3.75
C ILE A 124 6.65 3.21 -2.67
N LEU A 125 6.94 2.77 -1.44
CA LEU A 125 7.47 3.62 -0.35
C LEU A 125 8.89 4.07 -0.69
N ASN A 126 9.42 5.12 -0.07
CA ASN A 126 10.70 5.70 -0.51
C ASN A 126 10.59 6.16 -1.97
N LEU A 127 9.52 6.90 -2.23
CA LEU A 127 8.93 7.23 -3.52
C LEU A 127 10.00 7.66 -4.53
N ARG A 128 10.87 8.60 -4.16
CA ARG A 128 11.92 9.10 -5.06
C ARG A 128 12.84 7.99 -5.55
N LYS A 129 13.28 7.08 -4.66
CA LYS A 129 14.17 5.98 -5.05
C LYS A 129 13.42 4.93 -5.85
N ASN A 130 12.21 4.57 -5.42
CA ASN A 130 11.41 3.54 -6.08
C ASN A 130 10.99 3.93 -7.49
N VAL A 131 10.54 5.18 -7.70
CA VAL A 131 10.17 5.67 -9.04
C VAL A 131 11.38 5.72 -9.98
N LYS A 132 12.57 6.09 -9.48
CA LYS A 132 13.81 6.02 -10.25
C LYS A 132 14.22 4.60 -10.60
N HIS A 133 14.05 3.67 -9.67
CA HIS A 133 14.31 2.25 -9.89
C HIS A 133 13.41 1.68 -10.97
N GLN A 134 12.10 1.90 -10.85
CA GLN A 134 11.11 1.48 -11.82
C GLN A 134 11.48 1.93 -13.25
N TYR A 135 11.84 3.21 -13.42
CA TYR A 135 12.27 3.73 -14.72
C TYR A 135 13.49 3.01 -15.29
N ARG A 136 14.50 2.76 -14.46
CA ARG A 136 15.74 2.08 -14.87
C ARG A 136 15.50 0.61 -15.22
N SER A 137 14.65 -0.06 -14.45
CA SER A 137 14.33 -1.48 -14.62
C SER A 137 13.51 -1.73 -15.89
N LEU A 138 12.61 -0.81 -16.24
CA LEU A 138 11.71 -0.95 -17.40
C LEU A 138 12.21 -0.20 -18.64
N ALA A 139 13.29 0.57 -18.52
CA ALA A 139 13.76 1.51 -19.53
C ALA A 139 12.66 2.49 -20.01
N GLY A 140 11.74 2.87 -19.11
CA GLY A 140 10.57 3.67 -19.42
C GLY A 140 9.55 3.73 -18.29
N TRP A 141 8.38 4.30 -18.57
CA TRP A 141 7.25 4.38 -17.64
C TRP A 141 6.17 3.36 -18.01
N THR A 142 5.51 2.78 -17.00
CA THR A 142 4.30 1.99 -17.22
C THR A 142 3.15 2.91 -17.62
N PHE A 143 2.09 2.35 -18.22
CA PHE A 143 0.91 3.13 -18.59
C PHE A 143 0.23 3.78 -17.36
N ALA A 144 0.39 3.18 -16.17
CA ALA A 144 -0.10 3.72 -14.91
C ALA A 144 0.55 5.06 -14.52
N PHE A 145 1.74 5.35 -15.06
CA PHE A 145 2.44 6.60 -14.80
C PHE A 145 2.03 7.76 -15.72
N TYR A 146 1.06 7.54 -16.62
CA TYR A 146 0.69 8.51 -17.66
C TYR A 146 0.36 9.90 -17.11
N ASP A 147 -0.54 10.00 -16.12
CA ASP A 147 -0.97 11.28 -15.54
C ASP A 147 0.20 12.04 -14.89
N TYR A 148 1.10 11.31 -14.22
CA TYR A 148 2.32 11.87 -13.64
C TYR A 148 3.30 12.34 -14.71
N TYR A 149 3.42 11.59 -15.81
CA TYR A 149 4.29 11.94 -16.93
C TYR A 149 3.84 13.23 -17.62
N VAL A 150 2.54 13.37 -17.91
CA VAL A 150 2.01 14.58 -18.55
C VAL A 150 2.04 15.81 -17.64
N SER A 151 2.02 15.63 -16.32
CA SER A 151 2.26 16.67 -15.30
C SER A 151 3.73 16.84 -14.90
N ASN A 152 4.67 16.45 -15.78
CA ASN A 152 6.11 16.64 -15.61
C ASN A 152 6.76 16.03 -14.35
N ILE A 153 6.04 15.24 -13.55
CA ILE A 153 6.52 14.70 -12.28
C ILE A 153 7.86 13.95 -12.42
N PRO A 154 8.07 13.10 -13.45
CA PRO A 154 9.37 12.49 -13.70
C PRO A 154 10.55 13.46 -13.82
N ARG A 155 10.34 14.66 -14.37
CA ARG A 155 11.40 15.68 -14.50
C ARG A 155 11.80 16.26 -13.16
N TYR A 156 10.90 16.22 -12.19
CA TYR A 156 11.11 16.77 -10.86
C TYR A 156 11.73 15.80 -9.86
N LEU A 157 12.03 14.55 -10.23
CA LEU A 157 12.58 13.55 -9.30
C LEU A 157 13.90 13.97 -8.62
N ASP A 158 14.66 14.88 -9.23
CA ASP A 158 15.89 15.46 -8.65
C ASP A 158 15.72 16.88 -8.12
N ASN A 159 14.52 17.44 -8.21
CA ASN A 159 14.21 18.76 -7.66
C ASN A 159 14.12 18.68 -6.11
N PRO A 160 14.73 19.61 -5.36
CA PRO A 160 14.65 19.62 -3.90
C PRO A 160 13.20 19.75 -3.38
N ASN A 161 12.30 20.39 -4.11
CA ASN A 161 10.89 20.47 -3.74
C ASN A 161 10.16 19.13 -3.90
N PHE A 162 10.63 18.23 -4.77
CA PHE A 162 10.11 16.86 -4.80
C PHE A 162 10.48 16.11 -3.52
N GLN A 163 11.70 16.31 -3.00
CA GLN A 163 12.07 15.73 -1.71
C GLN A 163 11.21 16.31 -0.57
N LYS A 164 11.02 17.63 -0.51
CA LYS A 164 10.12 18.26 0.48
C LYS A 164 8.71 17.68 0.41
N MET A 165 8.21 17.43 -0.81
CA MET A 165 6.91 16.80 -1.02
C MET A 165 6.90 15.37 -0.48
N ALA A 166 7.88 14.55 -0.85
CA ALA A 166 8.02 13.18 -0.38
C ALA A 166 8.13 13.10 1.17
N ASP A 167 8.85 14.03 1.79
CA ASP A 167 8.96 14.14 3.25
C ASP A 167 7.58 14.33 3.92
N ILE A 168 6.60 14.89 3.20
CA ILE A 168 5.23 15.10 3.68
C ILE A 168 4.32 13.91 3.32
N ILE A 169 4.37 13.41 2.08
CA ILE A 169 3.34 12.49 1.57
C ILE A 169 3.72 11.02 1.62
N ASP A 170 5.01 10.70 1.73
CA ASP A 170 5.53 9.33 1.66
C ASP A 170 5.42 8.63 3.04
N PRO A 171 4.73 7.48 3.14
CA PRO A 171 4.72 6.65 4.33
C PRO A 171 6.11 6.33 4.89
N TYR A 172 7.13 6.28 4.04
CA TYR A 172 8.52 6.06 4.42
C TYR A 172 9.05 7.13 5.39
N SER A 173 8.54 8.35 5.32
CA SER A 173 8.89 9.45 6.24
C SER A 173 8.36 9.21 7.66
N TYR A 174 7.50 8.21 7.85
CA TYR A 174 6.77 7.96 9.09
C TYR A 174 6.96 6.55 9.65
N LEU A 175 8.00 5.81 9.25
CA LEU A 175 8.18 4.41 9.63
C LEU A 175 8.09 4.15 11.14
N ASP A 176 8.65 5.05 11.96
CA ASP A 176 8.60 4.97 13.43
C ASP A 176 7.18 4.98 13.99
N ARG A 177 6.23 5.59 13.28
CA ARG A 177 4.82 5.68 13.72
C ARG A 177 4.09 4.36 13.60
N TYR A 178 4.64 3.38 12.87
CA TYR A 178 4.07 2.04 12.74
C TYR A 178 4.56 1.06 13.82
N ALA A 179 5.44 1.47 14.74
CA ALA A 179 6.04 0.57 15.74
C ALA A 179 5.00 -0.23 16.57
N GLN A 180 3.80 0.32 16.76
CA GLN A 180 2.70 -0.32 17.49
C GLN A 180 1.61 -0.89 16.59
N VAL A 181 1.68 -0.65 15.28
CA VAL A 181 0.66 -1.08 14.30
C VAL A 181 1.07 -2.44 13.74
N LYS A 182 0.16 -3.42 13.72
CA LYS A 182 0.41 -4.69 13.04
C LYS A 182 0.28 -4.50 11.53
N LEU A 183 1.36 -4.75 10.80
CA LEU A 183 1.42 -4.56 9.35
C LEU A 183 1.32 -5.89 8.60
N PHE A 184 0.45 -5.94 7.59
CA PHE A 184 0.37 -7.03 6.64
C PHE A 184 0.21 -6.50 5.23
N GLN A 185 1.26 -6.61 4.42
CA GLN A 185 1.26 -6.15 3.04
C GLN A 185 0.76 -7.28 2.12
N ILE A 186 -0.13 -6.95 1.19
CA ILE A 186 -0.63 -7.89 0.18
C ILE A 186 -0.34 -7.31 -1.20
N GLN A 187 0.55 -7.94 -1.96
CA GLN A 187 1.00 -7.45 -3.26
C GLN A 187 0.71 -8.46 -4.37
N ALA A 188 0.72 -8.01 -5.63
CA ALA A 188 0.63 -8.88 -6.79
C ALA A 188 2.03 -9.33 -7.24
N SER A 189 2.18 -10.54 -7.79
CA SER A 189 3.48 -10.96 -8.32
C SER A 189 3.78 -10.44 -9.72
N ASN A 190 2.74 -10.13 -10.51
CA ASN A 190 2.84 -9.72 -11.90
C ASN A 190 2.16 -8.35 -12.10
N ASP A 191 2.33 -7.45 -11.13
CA ASP A 191 1.77 -6.10 -11.19
C ASP A 191 2.30 -5.36 -12.43
N GLU A 192 1.40 -4.94 -13.31
CA GLU A 192 1.75 -4.20 -14.52
C GLU A 192 1.96 -2.69 -14.27
N PHE A 193 1.75 -2.21 -13.04
CA PHE A 193 1.91 -0.82 -12.62
C PHE A 193 3.28 -0.59 -11.99
N PHE A 194 3.71 -1.49 -11.10
CA PHE A 194 4.90 -1.35 -10.25
C PHE A 194 5.83 -2.55 -10.35
N VAL A 195 7.13 -2.33 -10.11
CA VAL A 195 8.13 -3.40 -10.16
C VAL A 195 8.07 -4.26 -8.88
N PRO A 196 8.20 -5.60 -8.99
CA PRO A 196 7.96 -6.53 -7.88
C PRO A 196 9.04 -6.54 -6.78
N ASP A 197 10.10 -5.76 -6.97
CA ASP A 197 11.23 -5.58 -6.05
C ASP A 197 11.22 -4.18 -5.38
N SER A 198 10.08 -3.48 -5.43
CA SER A 198 9.95 -2.14 -4.81
C SER A 198 10.22 -2.14 -3.30
N GLU A 199 9.97 -3.26 -2.61
CA GLU A 199 10.26 -3.38 -1.19
C GLU A 199 11.74 -3.30 -0.83
N ASP A 200 12.64 -3.47 -1.79
CA ASP A 200 14.09 -3.38 -1.57
C ASP A 200 14.53 -2.00 -1.10
N TYR A 201 13.71 -0.97 -1.35
CA TYR A 201 14.00 0.40 -1.00
C TYR A 201 13.46 0.85 0.36
N PHE A 202 12.73 -0.01 1.09
CA PHE A 202 12.21 0.35 2.41
C PHE A 202 12.08 -0.81 3.41
N TRP A 203 12.17 -2.06 2.98
CA TRP A 203 11.88 -3.22 3.83
C TRP A 203 12.75 -3.30 5.07
N ASP A 204 14.06 -3.10 4.93
CA ASP A 204 14.99 -3.22 6.05
C ASP A 204 14.76 -2.13 7.10
N ASP A 205 14.51 -0.89 6.65
CA ASP A 205 14.16 0.22 7.53
C ASP A 205 12.81 -0.02 8.22
N LEU A 206 11.81 -0.50 7.47
CA LEU A 206 10.50 -0.84 8.02
C LEU A 206 10.60 -1.93 9.09
N GLN A 207 11.35 -3.00 8.82
CA GLN A 207 11.61 -4.08 9.77
C GLN A 207 12.32 -3.58 11.03
N MET A 208 13.31 -2.71 10.86
CA MET A 208 14.04 -2.09 11.97
C MET A 208 13.12 -1.23 12.85
N LYS A 209 12.24 -0.41 12.26
CA LYS A 209 11.34 0.48 13.01
C LYS A 209 10.13 -0.22 13.62
N THR A 210 9.64 -1.29 13.00
CA THR A 210 8.35 -1.93 13.40
C THR A 210 8.51 -3.27 14.11
N GLY A 211 9.71 -3.85 14.09
CA GLY A 211 9.97 -5.18 14.64
C GLY A 211 9.42 -6.33 13.78
N GLY A 212 8.73 -6.04 12.67
CA GLY A 212 8.26 -7.03 11.72
C GLY A 212 6.99 -6.61 10.99
N THR A 213 6.96 -6.93 9.69
CA THR A 213 5.75 -6.88 8.85
C THR A 213 5.52 -8.24 8.21
N LEU A 214 4.26 -8.60 8.00
CA LEU A 214 3.89 -9.73 7.15
C LEU A 214 3.83 -9.25 5.70
N LEU A 215 4.14 -10.14 4.76
CA LEU A 215 4.02 -9.91 3.32
C LEU A 215 3.43 -11.16 2.65
N ARG A 216 2.41 -10.96 1.83
CA ARG A 216 1.84 -11.97 0.95
C ARG A 216 1.88 -11.46 -0.48
N ARG A 217 2.60 -12.15 -1.35
CA ARG A 217 2.49 -11.94 -2.80
C ARG A 217 1.50 -12.95 -3.38
N ILE A 218 0.49 -12.45 -4.08
CA ILE A 218 -0.50 -13.28 -4.78
C ILE A 218 0.09 -13.70 -6.13
N PRO A 219 0.34 -14.99 -6.36
CA PRO A 219 1.00 -15.45 -7.58
C PRO A 219 0.10 -15.28 -8.80
N ASN A 220 0.71 -14.96 -9.95
CA ASN A 220 0.06 -14.86 -11.26
C ASN A 220 -1.12 -13.88 -11.30
N THR A 221 -1.04 -12.80 -10.52
CA THR A 221 -2.04 -11.72 -10.53
C THR A 221 -1.38 -10.41 -10.89
N GLY A 222 -2.11 -9.59 -11.64
CA GLY A 222 -1.76 -8.19 -11.92
C GLY A 222 -2.30 -7.26 -10.85
N HIS A 223 -2.34 -5.98 -11.17
CA HIS A 223 -2.67 -4.90 -10.23
C HIS A 223 -4.08 -5.02 -9.61
N ASN A 224 -5.01 -5.69 -10.30
CA ASN A 224 -6.34 -6.01 -9.76
C ASN A 224 -6.36 -7.41 -9.10
N ILE A 225 -5.76 -7.52 -7.91
CA ILE A 225 -5.61 -8.80 -7.23
C ILE A 225 -6.95 -9.40 -6.78
N GLN A 226 -7.00 -10.74 -6.74
CA GLN A 226 -8.10 -11.54 -6.19
C GLN A 226 -7.54 -12.60 -5.23
N GLY A 227 -8.40 -13.28 -4.46
CA GLY A 227 -7.99 -14.42 -3.64
C GLY A 227 -7.15 -14.07 -2.39
N TYR A 228 -7.27 -12.84 -1.89
CA TYR A 228 -6.60 -12.40 -0.65
C TYR A 228 -7.50 -12.41 0.59
N MET A 229 -8.82 -12.56 0.41
CA MET A 229 -9.81 -12.40 1.49
C MET A 229 -9.58 -13.35 2.68
N GLU A 230 -9.26 -14.62 2.42
CA GLU A 230 -8.98 -15.59 3.49
C GLU A 230 -7.77 -15.17 4.35
N SER A 231 -6.73 -14.62 3.74
CA SER A 231 -5.57 -14.11 4.47
C SER A 231 -5.88 -12.86 5.25
N LEU A 232 -6.68 -11.96 4.67
CA LEU A 232 -7.14 -10.76 5.33
C LEU A 232 -8.00 -11.11 6.56
N GLU A 233 -8.96 -12.02 6.42
CA GLU A 233 -9.79 -12.51 7.52
C GLU A 233 -8.94 -13.18 8.60
N SER A 234 -8.02 -14.07 8.21
CA SER A 234 -7.14 -14.75 9.16
C SER A 234 -6.27 -13.78 9.94
N PHE A 235 -5.68 -12.79 9.27
CA PHE A 235 -4.89 -11.74 9.90
C PHE A 235 -5.74 -10.88 10.84
N TYR A 236 -6.91 -10.44 10.38
CA TYR A 236 -7.85 -9.66 11.20
C TYR A 236 -8.26 -10.41 12.47
N LEU A 237 -8.68 -11.67 12.35
CA LEU A 237 -9.06 -12.50 13.49
C LEU A 237 -7.90 -12.70 14.46
N SER A 238 -6.68 -12.91 13.93
CA SER A 238 -5.47 -13.02 14.75
C SER A 238 -5.21 -11.75 15.57
N VAL A 239 -5.37 -10.56 14.97
CA VAL A 239 -5.22 -9.29 15.66
C VAL A 239 -6.35 -9.09 16.69
N ALA A 240 -7.60 -9.31 16.28
CA ALA A 240 -8.77 -9.11 17.11
C ALA A 240 -8.76 -10.00 18.36
N ASP A 241 -8.33 -11.26 18.20
CA ASP A 241 -8.26 -12.25 19.28
C ASP A 241 -6.90 -12.23 20.00
N ARG A 242 -6.04 -11.23 19.71
CA ARG A 242 -4.72 -11.04 20.32
C ARG A 242 -3.82 -12.28 20.22
N GLN A 243 -3.90 -12.98 19.10
CA GLN A 243 -3.01 -14.09 18.77
C GLN A 243 -1.59 -13.58 18.52
N ILE A 244 -0.61 -14.45 18.78
CA ILE A 244 0.79 -14.18 18.43
C ILE A 244 0.94 -14.28 16.92
N LEU A 245 1.35 -13.18 16.29
CA LEU A 245 1.70 -13.16 14.87
C LEU A 245 3.14 -13.65 14.67
N PRO A 246 3.42 -14.42 13.60
CA PRO A 246 4.79 -14.79 13.28
C PRO A 246 5.61 -13.54 12.89
N SER A 247 6.87 -13.49 13.31
CA SER A 247 7.82 -12.50 12.83
C SER A 247 8.63 -13.10 11.69
N PHE A 248 8.59 -12.48 10.51
CA PHE A 248 9.41 -12.89 9.37
C PHE A 248 10.49 -11.85 9.09
N LYS A 249 11.75 -12.30 9.08
CA LYS A 249 12.90 -11.52 8.64
C LYS A 249 13.60 -12.29 7.53
N TRP A 250 14.14 -11.60 6.54
CA TRP A 250 15.06 -12.22 5.61
C TRP A 250 16.34 -11.42 5.48
N THR A 251 17.44 -12.10 5.20
CA THR A 251 18.65 -11.47 4.71
C THR A 251 18.92 -11.94 3.29
N ARG A 252 19.39 -11.00 2.45
CA ARG A 252 19.74 -11.26 1.06
C ARG A 252 21.22 -10.97 0.89
N THR A 253 21.95 -11.89 0.28
CA THR A 253 23.35 -11.68 -0.09
C THR A 253 23.51 -12.06 -1.55
N ILE A 254 24.11 -11.17 -2.33
CA ILE A 254 24.42 -11.41 -3.74
C ILE A 254 25.93 -11.37 -3.89
N ASN A 255 26.49 -12.33 -4.60
CA ASN A 255 27.87 -12.28 -5.10
C ASN A 255 27.87 -12.46 -6.61
N GLU A 256 29.05 -12.46 -7.23
CA GLU A 256 29.21 -12.54 -8.69
C GLU A 256 28.57 -13.79 -9.32
N THR A 257 28.31 -14.84 -8.54
CA THR A 257 27.86 -16.14 -9.06
C THR A 257 26.45 -16.52 -8.63
N HIS A 258 26.00 -16.07 -7.45
CA HIS A 258 24.73 -16.50 -6.86
C HIS A 258 24.15 -15.45 -5.90
N GLY A 259 22.82 -15.43 -5.80
CA GLY A 259 22.08 -14.83 -4.70
C GLY A 259 21.70 -15.87 -3.64
N ARG A 260 21.69 -15.48 -2.37
CA ARG A 260 21.19 -16.29 -1.24
C ARG A 260 20.17 -15.46 -0.46
N ILE A 261 19.04 -16.08 -0.15
CA ILE A 261 18.01 -15.53 0.74
C ILE A 261 17.93 -16.45 1.96
N ILE A 262 18.07 -15.88 3.16
CA ILE A 262 17.87 -16.60 4.43
C ILE A 262 16.64 -16.02 5.12
N GLY A 263 15.54 -16.74 5.10
CA GLY A 263 14.34 -16.40 5.87
C GLY A 263 14.41 -16.96 7.29
N VAL A 264 14.21 -16.12 8.29
CA VAL A 264 14.07 -16.50 9.69
C VAL A 264 12.64 -16.19 10.12
N VAL A 265 11.90 -17.23 10.51
CA VAL A 265 10.60 -17.07 11.16
C VAL A 265 10.81 -17.26 12.66
N ASN A 266 10.66 -16.18 13.42
CA ASN A 266 10.70 -16.24 14.88
C ASN A 266 9.29 -16.41 15.41
N PHE A 267 9.11 -17.46 16.22
CA PHE A 267 7.87 -17.74 16.93
C PHE A 267 8.06 -17.44 18.41
N SER A 268 7.44 -16.38 18.89
CA SER A 268 7.36 -16.13 20.32
C SER A 268 6.54 -17.27 20.96
N ALA A 269 7.10 -17.97 21.95
CA ALA A 269 6.43 -19.05 22.71
C ALA A 269 6.01 -20.32 21.93
N GLY A 270 6.66 -20.64 20.81
CA GLY A 270 6.51 -21.96 20.16
C GLY A 270 5.20 -22.20 19.39
N ARG A 271 4.40 -21.14 19.14
CA ARG A 271 3.22 -21.18 18.27
C ARG A 271 3.02 -19.84 17.54
N PRO A 272 2.50 -19.85 16.29
CA PRO A 272 2.25 -21.02 15.44
C PRO A 272 3.56 -21.72 15.04
N LYS A 273 3.56 -23.00 14.62
CA LYS A 273 4.75 -23.65 14.03
C LYS A 273 4.61 -23.62 12.50
N PRO A 274 5.70 -23.47 11.72
CA PRO A 274 5.59 -23.59 10.28
C PRO A 274 5.16 -25.03 9.94
N ILE A 275 4.15 -25.15 9.09
CA ILE A 275 3.63 -26.45 8.64
C ILE A 275 4.32 -26.87 7.34
N ASN A 276 4.68 -25.90 6.50
CA ASN A 276 5.39 -26.11 5.24
C ASN A 276 6.20 -24.87 4.86
N ALA A 277 7.27 -25.05 4.09
CA ALA A 277 8.03 -23.99 3.44
C ALA A 277 8.20 -24.35 1.95
N THR A 278 7.77 -23.45 1.07
CA THR A 278 7.87 -23.64 -0.39
C THR A 278 8.68 -22.51 -0.98
N ALA A 279 9.69 -22.85 -1.78
CA ALA A 279 10.50 -21.90 -2.52
C ALA A 279 10.17 -21.98 -4.01
N TYR A 280 9.93 -20.83 -4.63
CA TYR A 280 9.71 -20.71 -6.07
C TYR A 280 10.93 -20.02 -6.68
N HIS A 281 11.32 -20.43 -7.89
CA HIS A 281 12.35 -19.75 -8.67
C HIS A 281 11.81 -19.43 -10.06
N ALA A 282 12.16 -18.25 -10.58
CA ALA A 282 11.95 -17.92 -11.99
C ALA A 282 13.26 -18.13 -12.76
N ARG A 283 13.16 -18.53 -14.03
CA ARG A 283 14.30 -18.52 -14.96
C ARG A 283 13.93 -17.60 -16.12
N THR A 284 14.87 -16.77 -16.55
CA THR A 284 14.73 -15.99 -17.77
C THR A 284 14.63 -16.94 -18.97
N VAL A 285 13.78 -16.59 -19.94
CA VAL A 285 13.52 -17.42 -21.14
C VAL A 285 14.80 -17.72 -21.93
N ASN A 286 15.79 -16.84 -21.83
CA ASN A 286 17.05 -16.96 -22.56
C ASN A 286 18.09 -17.85 -21.87
N GLY A 287 17.79 -18.44 -20.71
CA GLY A 287 18.69 -19.36 -20.00
C GLY A 287 19.99 -18.74 -19.47
N THR A 288 20.20 -17.44 -19.67
CA THR A 288 21.30 -16.70 -19.08
C THR A 288 21.02 -16.48 -17.59
N LYS A 289 21.83 -17.17 -16.77
CA LYS A 289 21.97 -16.93 -15.33
C LYS A 289 22.67 -15.60 -15.07
#